data_AF-A0A7K4A5I8-F1
#
_entry.id   AF-A0A7K4A5I8-F1
#
_cell.length_a   1.000
_cell.length_b   1.000
_cell.length_c   1.000
_cell.angle_alpha   90.00
_cell.angle_beta   90.00
_cell.angle_gamma   90.00
#
_symmetry.space_group_name_H-M   'P 1'
#
loop_
_entity.id
_entity.type
_entity.pdbx_description
1 polymer ?
#
loop_
_entity_poly.entity_id
_entity_poly.type
_entity_poly.pdbx_seq_one_letter_code
_entity_poly.pdbx_strand_id
1 'polypeptide(L)'
;MKQKDVFQGVPGMLRPFKEYMEKKGIAAGDQIVYYGCPGTCTPFVELLAFAVRSMDLEQVFVPYVDETKAQKMKLVPDIGMQAGGTVKIVNPKAVVVMGGLSMPNVPVTMEQVKSAVEKHPGAHLVGICFMNMFEKAGWIKAMDFDLLIDAMINPVDVWK
;
A
#
# COMPACT_ATOMS: atom_id res chain seq x y z
N MET A 1 7.04 6.59 -15.35
CA MET A 1 7.62 5.25 -15.14
C MET A 1 7.45 4.41 -16.40
N LYS A 2 8.32 3.41 -16.64
CA LYS A 2 8.20 2.44 -17.74
C LYS A 2 7.67 1.12 -17.20
N GLN A 3 6.71 0.49 -17.87
CA GLN A 3 6.22 -0.84 -17.50
C GLN A 3 7.35 -1.87 -17.56
N LYS A 4 7.50 -2.67 -16.50
CA LYS A 4 8.54 -3.69 -16.39
C LYS A 4 8.02 -5.08 -16.74
N ASP A 5 6.93 -5.50 -16.09
CA ASP A 5 6.37 -6.85 -16.19
C ASP A 5 4.83 -6.79 -16.23
N VAL A 6 4.19 -7.85 -16.72
CA VAL A 6 2.72 -8.05 -16.70
C VAL A 6 2.41 -9.37 -16.04
N PHE A 7 1.59 -9.34 -14.99
CA PHE A 7 1.11 -10.52 -14.28
C PHE A 7 -0.42 -10.57 -14.28
N GLN A 8 -0.98 -11.74 -13.93
CA GLN A 8 -2.42 -11.97 -13.91
C GLN A 8 -2.91 -12.42 -12.54
N GLY A 9 -4.17 -12.07 -12.24
CA GLY A 9 -4.86 -12.45 -11.02
C GLY A 9 -4.25 -11.85 -9.75
N VAL A 10 -4.81 -12.26 -8.61
CA VAL A 10 -4.37 -11.80 -7.28
C VAL A 10 -2.87 -12.06 -7.03
N PRO A 11 -2.30 -13.26 -7.32
CA PRO A 11 -0.88 -13.49 -7.12
C PRO A 11 0.04 -12.54 -7.90
N GLY A 12 -0.45 -12.01 -9.04
CA GLY A 12 0.28 -11.05 -9.87
C GLY A 12 0.51 -9.69 -9.21
N MET A 13 -0.26 -9.34 -8.18
CA MET A 13 0.00 -8.17 -7.33
C MET A 13 0.85 -8.54 -6.11
N LEU A 14 0.60 -9.69 -5.50
CA LEU A 14 1.18 -10.05 -4.20
C LEU A 14 2.63 -10.51 -4.26
N ARG A 15 2.99 -11.30 -5.28
CA ARG A 15 4.36 -11.82 -5.45
C ARG A 15 5.37 -10.70 -5.72
N PRO A 16 5.17 -9.81 -6.71
CA PRO A 16 6.14 -8.74 -6.95
C PRO A 16 6.23 -7.76 -5.77
N PHE A 17 5.13 -7.55 -5.02
CA PHE A 17 5.17 -6.78 -3.79
C PHE A 17 6.12 -7.41 -2.76
N LYS A 18 5.95 -8.71 -2.46
CA LYS A 18 6.84 -9.42 -1.54
C LYS A 18 8.29 -9.46 -2.03
N GLU A 19 8.51 -9.85 -3.28
CA GLU A 19 9.85 -9.94 -3.89
C GLU A 19 10.59 -8.61 -3.84
N TYR A 20 9.87 -7.50 -4.03
CA TYR A 20 10.45 -6.17 -3.91
C TYR A 20 10.91 -5.88 -2.48
N MET A 21 10.07 -6.17 -1.46
CA MET A 21 10.44 -5.97 -0.07
C MET A 21 11.69 -6.79 0.32
N GLU A 22 11.73 -8.06 -0.08
CA GLU A 22 12.89 -8.94 0.15
C GLU A 22 14.14 -8.42 -0.57
N LYS A 23 14.03 -8.00 -1.83
CA LYS A 23 15.15 -7.47 -2.61
C LYS A 23 15.72 -6.17 -2.05
N LYS A 24 14.88 -5.35 -1.39
CA LYS A 24 15.31 -4.13 -0.71
C LYS A 24 15.92 -4.39 0.67
N GLY A 25 16.00 -5.64 1.10
CA GLY A 25 16.61 -6.01 2.37
C GLY A 25 15.74 -5.65 3.57
N ILE A 26 14.43 -5.46 3.37
CA ILE A 26 13.47 -5.27 4.46
C ILE A 26 13.33 -6.61 5.19
N ALA A 27 13.58 -6.60 6.49
CA ALA A 27 13.73 -7.81 7.29
C ALA A 27 12.80 -7.81 8.51
N ALA A 28 12.79 -8.93 9.24
CA ALA A 28 11.98 -9.09 10.44
C ALA A 28 12.18 -7.92 11.43
N GLY A 29 11.06 -7.40 11.95
CA GLY A 29 11.03 -6.24 12.84
C GLY A 29 11.08 -4.88 12.13
N ASP A 30 11.41 -4.80 10.84
CA ASP A 30 11.29 -3.54 10.10
C ASP A 30 9.83 -3.15 9.94
N GLN A 31 9.59 -1.84 9.96
CA GLN A 31 8.24 -1.29 9.84
C GLN A 31 7.89 -0.92 8.40
N ILE A 32 6.65 -1.23 7.98
CA ILE A 32 6.05 -0.74 6.74
C ILE A 32 4.71 -0.06 7.02
N VAL A 33 4.47 1.06 6.34
CA VAL A 33 3.29 1.91 6.56
C VAL A 33 2.45 1.95 5.30
N TYR A 34 1.15 1.72 5.44
CA TYR A 34 0.16 1.78 4.36
C TYR A 34 -0.74 3.00 4.57
N TYR A 35 -0.68 3.98 3.67
CA TYR A 35 -1.62 5.09 3.61
C TYR A 35 -2.74 4.75 2.64
N GLY A 36 -4.00 4.74 3.10
CA GLY A 36 -5.13 4.39 2.25
C GLY A 36 -6.49 4.84 2.75
N CYS A 37 -7.48 4.82 1.87
CA CYS A 37 -8.86 5.13 2.22
C CYS A 37 -9.43 4.01 3.14
N PRO A 38 -9.95 4.34 4.32
CA PRO A 38 -10.62 3.36 5.16
C PRO A 38 -11.83 2.75 4.42
N GLY A 39 -12.04 1.45 4.59
CA GLY A 39 -13.12 0.70 3.95
C GLY A 39 -12.75 0.16 2.57
N THR A 40 -12.33 1.02 1.63
CA THR A 40 -12.03 0.57 0.25
C THR A 40 -10.60 0.08 0.08
N CYS A 41 -9.60 0.73 0.69
CA CYS A 41 -8.21 0.28 0.61
C CYS A 41 -7.86 -0.78 1.66
N THR A 42 -8.59 -0.82 2.79
CA THR A 42 -8.29 -1.73 3.91
C THR A 42 -8.21 -3.20 3.49
N PRO A 43 -9.16 -3.77 2.70
CA PRO A 43 -9.07 -5.18 2.28
C PRO A 43 -7.84 -5.48 1.40
N PHE A 44 -7.42 -4.52 0.58
CA PHE A 44 -6.20 -4.67 -0.23
C PHE A 44 -4.94 -4.57 0.61
N VAL A 45 -4.94 -3.69 1.62
CA VAL A 45 -3.84 -3.62 2.60
C VAL A 45 -3.75 -4.92 3.41
N GLU A 46 -4.87 -5.50 3.84
CA GLU A 46 -4.89 -6.81 4.50
C GLU A 46 -4.29 -7.90 3.60
N LEU A 47 -4.64 -7.89 2.31
CA LEU A 47 -4.12 -8.85 1.35
C LEU A 47 -2.61 -8.69 1.08
N LEU A 48 -2.13 -7.45 0.91
CA LEU A 48 -0.71 -7.13 0.77
C LEU A 48 0.06 -7.51 2.04
N ALA A 49 -0.51 -7.21 3.20
CA ALA A 49 0.09 -7.51 4.48
C ALA A 49 0.19 -9.01 4.73
N PHE A 50 -0.81 -9.76 4.26
CA PHE A 50 -0.82 -11.21 4.31
C PHE A 50 0.24 -11.80 3.38
N ALA A 51 0.50 -11.18 2.22
CA ALA A 51 1.51 -11.63 1.28
C ALA A 51 2.92 -11.65 1.92
N VAL A 52 3.23 -10.65 2.75
CA VAL A 52 4.52 -10.51 3.43
C VAL A 52 4.53 -11.07 4.86
N ARG A 53 3.48 -11.81 5.28
CA ARG A 53 3.35 -12.32 6.66
C ARG A 53 4.54 -13.18 7.13
N SER A 54 5.20 -13.88 6.21
CA SER A 54 6.36 -14.74 6.53
C SER A 54 7.65 -13.96 6.78
N MET A 55 7.64 -12.63 6.61
CA MET A 55 8.79 -11.77 6.81
C MET A 55 8.83 -11.17 8.22
N ASP A 56 7.83 -11.43 9.07
CA ASP A 56 7.76 -10.94 10.46
C ASP A 56 7.94 -9.40 10.60
N LEU A 57 7.35 -8.64 9.66
CA LEU A 57 7.40 -7.18 9.63
C LEU A 57 6.44 -6.53 10.63
N GLU A 58 6.77 -5.32 11.08
CA GLU A 58 5.83 -4.44 11.75
C GLU A 58 4.98 -3.69 10.71
N GLN A 59 3.72 -4.09 10.57
CA GLN A 59 2.85 -3.57 9.52
C GLN A 59 1.82 -2.59 10.09
N VAL A 60 1.67 -1.42 9.47
CA VAL A 60 0.84 -0.32 9.99
C VAL A 60 -0.09 0.23 8.92
N PHE A 61 -1.40 0.23 9.16
CA PHE A 61 -2.36 0.95 8.32
C PHE A 61 -2.67 2.33 8.90
N VAL A 62 -2.60 3.34 8.05
CA VAL A 62 -2.97 4.72 8.37
C VAL A 62 -4.16 5.13 7.52
N PRO A 63 -5.31 5.48 8.13
CA PRO A 63 -6.45 5.98 7.38
C PRO A 63 -6.09 7.38 6.84
N TYR A 64 -6.19 7.51 5.52
CA TYR A 64 -5.75 8.69 4.79
C TYR A 64 -4.26 8.99 5.02
N VAL A 65 -3.96 10.07 5.74
CA VAL A 65 -2.60 10.50 6.13
C VAL A 65 -2.53 10.85 7.63
N ASP A 66 -3.56 10.48 8.39
CA ASP A 66 -3.67 10.82 9.80
C ASP A 66 -2.96 9.75 10.66
N GLU A 67 -1.64 9.92 10.82
CA GLU A 67 -0.79 9.00 11.59
C GLU A 67 -1.23 8.85 13.07
N THR A 68 -2.02 9.79 13.61
CA THR A 68 -2.56 9.66 14.98
C THR A 68 -3.59 8.53 15.10
N LYS A 69 -4.15 8.10 13.96
CA LYS A 69 -5.11 7.00 13.86
C LYS A 69 -4.47 5.69 13.39
N ALA A 70 -3.15 5.63 13.30
CA ALA A 70 -2.42 4.45 12.85
C ALA A 70 -2.83 3.18 13.62
N GLN A 71 -3.12 2.12 12.87
CA GLN A 71 -3.52 0.81 13.37
C GLN A 71 -2.48 -0.24 12.99
N LYS A 72 -2.13 -1.11 13.94
CA LYS A 72 -1.28 -2.27 13.66
C LYS A 72 -2.06 -3.28 12.82
N MET A 73 -1.43 -3.81 11.77
CA MET A 73 -1.93 -4.97 11.04
C MET A 73 -1.44 -6.23 11.76
N LYS A 74 -2.37 -7.14 12.08
CA LYS A 74 -2.08 -8.39 12.80
C LYS A 74 -2.65 -9.57 12.04
N LEU A 75 -1.89 -10.66 12.00
CA LEU A 75 -2.42 -11.94 11.55
C LEU A 75 -3.29 -12.51 12.66
N VAL A 76 -4.59 -12.61 12.41
CA VAL A 76 -5.55 -13.26 13.30
C VAL A 76 -5.72 -14.71 12.82
N PRO A 77 -5.49 -15.72 13.70
CA PRO A 77 -5.68 -17.13 13.35
C PRO A 77 -7.06 -17.37 12.74
N ASP A 78 -7.10 -18.21 11.70
CA ASP A 78 -8.32 -18.62 10.98
C ASP A 78 -9.15 -17.50 10.31
N ILE A 79 -8.68 -16.24 10.37
CA ILE A 79 -9.35 -15.08 9.75
C ILE A 79 -8.46 -14.45 8.66
N GLY A 80 -7.20 -14.14 8.99
CA GLY A 80 -6.28 -13.44 8.09
C GLY A 80 -5.73 -12.15 8.71
N MET A 81 -5.19 -11.26 7.88
CA MET A 81 -4.70 -9.96 8.36
C MET A 81 -5.86 -9.06 8.72
N GLN A 82 -5.79 -8.39 9.86
CA GLN A 82 -6.79 -7.45 10.36
C GLN A 82 -6.10 -6.19 10.91
N ALA A 83 -6.70 -5.03 10.68
CA ALA A 83 -6.28 -3.78 11.31
C ALA A 83 -6.82 -3.69 12.75
N GLY A 84 -5.95 -3.47 13.74
CA GLY A 84 -6.40 -3.31 15.12
C GLY A 84 -5.31 -3.03 16.15
N GLY A 85 -5.54 -1.95 16.89
CA GLY A 85 -4.70 -1.48 18.01
C GLY A 85 -3.78 -0.35 17.58
N THR A 86 -3.73 0.69 18.40
CA THR A 86 -2.89 1.87 18.17
C THR A 86 -1.42 1.48 18.08
N VAL A 87 -0.71 2.11 17.15
CA VAL A 87 0.73 1.91 16.94
C VAL A 87 1.39 3.23 16.57
N LYS A 88 2.67 3.38 16.93
CA LYS A 88 3.48 4.53 16.50
C LYS A 88 4.22 4.18 15.23
N ILE A 89 4.34 5.16 14.34
CA ILE A 89 5.20 5.05 13.18
C ILE A 89 6.61 5.48 13.59
N VAL A 90 7.59 4.61 13.35
CA VAL A 90 9.00 4.84 13.74
C VAL A 90 9.90 4.33 12.64
N ASN A 91 10.49 5.25 11.87
CA ASN A 91 11.49 4.97 10.82
C ASN A 91 11.10 3.79 9.89
N PRO A 92 9.93 3.84 9.23
CA PRO A 92 9.51 2.75 8.36
C PRO A 92 10.49 2.58 7.18
N LYS A 93 10.70 1.33 6.75
CA LYS A 93 11.54 0.99 5.59
C LYS A 93 10.81 1.10 4.27
N ALA A 94 9.48 1.02 4.30
CA ALA A 94 8.65 1.27 3.13
C ALA A 94 7.38 2.03 3.52
N VAL A 95 6.98 2.93 2.64
CA VAL A 95 5.70 3.62 2.67
C VAL A 95 4.92 3.22 1.42
N VAL A 96 3.76 2.60 1.63
CA VAL A 96 2.84 2.15 0.60
C VAL A 96 1.68 3.14 0.50
N VAL A 97 1.55 3.79 -0.66
CA VAL A 97 0.44 4.70 -0.97
C VAL A 97 -0.57 3.93 -1.80
N MET A 98 -1.81 3.88 -1.31
CA MET A 98 -2.91 3.22 -2.02
C MET A 98 -3.59 4.20 -2.98
N GLY A 99 -3.88 3.74 -4.21
CA GLY A 99 -4.48 4.53 -5.29
C GLY A 99 -5.85 5.11 -4.98
N GLY A 100 -6.55 4.55 -3.99
CA GLY A 100 -7.79 5.14 -3.48
C GLY A 100 -7.59 6.60 -3.02
N LEU A 101 -6.41 6.96 -2.50
CA LEU A 101 -6.12 8.33 -2.05
C LEU A 101 -6.12 9.37 -3.16
N SER A 102 -5.91 8.94 -4.42
CA SER A 102 -5.90 9.85 -5.57
C SER A 102 -7.25 9.90 -6.30
N MET A 103 -8.27 9.24 -5.77
CA MET A 103 -9.63 9.30 -6.33
C MET A 103 -10.28 10.66 -6.04
N PRO A 104 -11.19 11.13 -6.92
CA PRO A 104 -11.99 12.33 -6.64
C PRO A 104 -12.79 12.20 -5.33
N ASN A 105 -13.04 13.33 -4.67
CA ASN A 105 -13.84 13.44 -3.43
C ASN A 105 -13.27 12.71 -2.20
N VAL A 106 -12.02 12.24 -2.26
CA VAL A 106 -11.31 11.75 -1.07
C VAL A 106 -10.81 12.97 -0.28
N PRO A 107 -10.92 12.98 1.06
CA PRO A 107 -10.60 14.13 1.90
C PRO A 107 -9.08 14.31 2.11
N VAL A 108 -8.26 14.06 1.09
CA VAL A 108 -6.84 14.38 1.07
C VAL A 108 -6.39 14.92 -0.28
N THR A 109 -5.42 15.82 -0.28
CA THR A 109 -4.75 16.29 -1.50
C THR A 109 -3.46 15.52 -1.77
N MET A 110 -2.95 15.63 -2.99
CA MET A 110 -1.65 15.08 -3.39
C MET A 110 -0.51 15.62 -2.51
N GLU A 111 -0.54 16.91 -2.20
CA GLU A 111 0.47 17.58 -1.36
C GLU A 111 0.45 17.07 0.08
N GLN A 112 -0.74 16.78 0.62
CA GLN A 112 -0.88 16.20 1.95
C GLN A 112 -0.30 14.78 1.99
N VAL A 113 -0.57 13.95 0.98
CA VAL A 113 0.02 12.61 0.88
C VAL A 113 1.52 12.69 0.69
N LYS A 114 2.01 13.55 -0.20
CA LYS A 114 3.44 13.77 -0.42
C LYS A 114 4.14 14.20 0.86
N SER A 115 3.58 15.16 1.59
CA SER A 115 4.12 15.61 2.88
C SER A 115 4.14 14.48 3.91
N ALA A 116 3.14 13.61 3.94
CA ALA A 116 3.13 12.45 4.84
C ALA A 116 4.22 11.43 4.50
N VAL A 117 4.48 11.19 3.21
CA VAL A 117 5.59 10.34 2.75
C VAL A 117 6.95 10.95 3.12
N GLU A 118 7.13 12.27 2.90
CA GLU A 118 8.39 12.99 3.13
C GLU A 118 8.80 13.04 4.61
N LYS A 119 7.88 12.80 5.56
CA LYS A 119 8.21 12.61 6.99
C LYS A 119 9.08 11.39 7.26
N HIS A 120 9.13 10.44 6.33
CA HIS A 120 9.83 9.16 6.47
C HIS A 120 10.97 9.08 5.46
N PRO A 121 12.00 9.94 5.56
CA PRO A 121 13.11 9.97 4.60
C PRO A 121 13.84 8.64 4.59
N GLY A 122 14.16 8.16 3.38
CA GLY A 122 14.85 6.88 3.18
C GLY A 122 13.95 5.65 3.17
N ALA A 123 12.64 5.79 3.45
CA ALA A 123 11.68 4.73 3.19
C ALA A 123 11.47 4.55 1.68
N HIS A 124 11.35 3.30 1.23
CA HIS A 124 10.95 3.01 -0.15
C HIS A 124 9.51 3.43 -0.40
N LEU A 125 9.29 4.23 -1.45
CA LEU A 125 7.96 4.68 -1.82
C LEU A 125 7.33 3.70 -2.81
N VAL A 126 6.30 2.99 -2.34
CA VAL A 126 5.57 1.99 -3.12
C VAL A 126 4.15 2.49 -3.42
N GLY A 127 3.73 2.42 -4.68
CA GLY A 127 2.38 2.73 -5.10
C GLY A 127 1.61 1.46 -5.44
N ILE A 128 0.41 1.28 -4.88
CA ILE A 128 -0.52 0.22 -5.27
C ILE A 128 -1.82 0.85 -5.72
N CYS A 129 -2.16 0.76 -7.01
CA CYS A 129 -3.41 1.28 -7.52
C CYS A 129 -4.11 0.31 -8.46
N PHE A 130 -5.31 0.69 -8.86
CA PHE A 130 -6.11 -0.04 -9.80
C PHE A 130 -6.56 0.89 -10.91
N MET A 131 -6.72 0.35 -12.13
CA MET A 131 -7.32 1.07 -13.26
C MET A 131 -6.60 2.39 -13.61
N ASN A 132 -5.27 2.44 -13.48
CA ASN A 132 -4.43 3.60 -13.79
C ASN A 132 -4.72 4.84 -12.94
N MET A 133 -5.20 4.65 -11.70
CA MET A 133 -5.70 5.77 -10.88
C MET A 133 -4.62 6.83 -10.61
N PHE A 134 -3.38 6.44 -10.30
CA PHE A 134 -2.30 7.41 -10.09
C PHE A 134 -1.90 8.16 -11.36
N GLU A 135 -1.97 7.51 -12.53
CA GLU A 135 -1.69 8.16 -13.81
C GLU A 135 -2.76 9.20 -14.14
N LYS A 136 -4.04 8.79 -14.03
CA LYS A 136 -5.20 9.66 -14.26
C LYS A 136 -5.23 10.87 -13.32
N ALA A 137 -4.78 10.68 -12.07
CA ALA A 137 -4.68 11.75 -11.09
C ALA A 137 -3.40 12.59 -11.21
N GLY A 138 -2.45 12.21 -12.08
CA GLY A 138 -1.18 12.92 -12.27
C GLY A 138 -0.09 12.65 -11.21
N TRP A 139 -0.31 11.71 -10.30
CA TRP A 139 0.57 11.46 -9.15
C TRP A 139 1.90 10.81 -9.55
N ILE A 140 1.93 10.03 -10.64
CA ILE A 140 3.17 9.43 -11.18
C ILE A 140 4.21 10.50 -11.57
N LYS A 141 3.77 11.72 -11.89
CA LYS A 141 4.68 12.84 -12.21
C LYS A 141 5.14 13.61 -10.97
N ALA A 142 4.37 13.57 -9.88
CA ALA A 142 4.60 14.36 -8.69
C ALA A 142 5.37 13.62 -7.58
N MET A 143 5.32 12.28 -7.62
CA MET A 143 5.93 11.37 -6.66
C MET A 143 6.78 10.33 -7.38
N ASP A 144 8.01 10.13 -6.91
CA ASP A 144 8.97 9.20 -7.51
C ASP A 144 8.84 7.82 -6.86
N PHE A 145 7.91 7.01 -7.35
CA PHE A 145 7.66 5.66 -6.84
C PHE A 145 8.81 4.72 -7.19
N ASP A 146 9.41 4.09 -6.19
CA ASP A 146 10.40 3.04 -6.37
C ASP A 146 9.79 1.73 -6.94
N LEU A 147 8.52 1.49 -6.61
CA LEU A 147 7.69 0.41 -7.15
C LEU A 147 6.28 0.93 -7.37
N LEU A 148 5.70 0.64 -8.53
CA LEU A 148 4.29 0.86 -8.81
C LEU A 148 3.68 -0.46 -9.29
N ILE A 149 2.65 -0.92 -8.59
CA ILE A 149 1.79 -2.01 -9.04
C ILE A 149 0.43 -1.41 -9.38
N ASP A 150 0.05 -1.50 -10.65
CA ASP A 150 -1.23 -1.06 -11.18
C ASP A 150 -1.99 -2.28 -11.71
N ALA A 151 -3.08 -2.63 -11.05
CA ALA A 151 -3.87 -3.82 -11.37
C ALA A 151 -5.18 -3.46 -12.09
N MET A 152 -5.59 -4.33 -13.02
CA MET A 152 -6.83 -4.15 -13.77
C MET A 152 -7.90 -5.11 -13.25
N ILE A 153 -9.04 -4.57 -12.79
CA ILE A 153 -10.26 -5.34 -12.52
C ILE A 153 -11.20 -5.10 -13.71
N ASN A 154 -10.91 -5.76 -14.82
CA ASN A 154 -11.62 -5.59 -16.09
C ASN A 154 -11.44 -6.83 -16.99
N PRO A 155 -12.52 -7.48 -17.45
CA PRO A 155 -13.92 -7.16 -17.21
C PRO A 155 -14.41 -7.55 -15.80
N VAL A 156 -15.60 -7.08 -15.44
CA VAL A 156 -16.39 -7.62 -14.33
C VAL A 156 -17.67 -8.18 -14.95
N ASP A 157 -17.75 -9.49 -15.09
CA ASP A 157 -18.89 -10.17 -15.67
C ASP A 157 -19.92 -10.51 -14.58
N VAL A 158 -21.15 -10.00 -14.73
CA VAL A 158 -22.24 -10.21 -13.78
C VAL A 158 -23.30 -11.10 -14.43
N TRP A 159 -23.56 -12.24 -13.80
CA TRP A 159 -24.53 -13.24 -14.24
C TRP A 159 -25.69 -13.31 -13.23
N LYS A 160 -26.91 -13.62 -13.68
CA LYS A 160 -28.11 -13.78 -12.84
C LYS A 160 -28.41 -15.26 -12.61
#